data_AF-A0A0P7DTD5-F1
#
_entry.id   AF-A0A0P7DTD5-F1
#
_cell.length_a   1.000
_cell.length_b   1.000
_cell.length_c   1.000
_cell.angle_alpha   90.00
_cell.angle_beta   90.00
_cell.angle_gamma   90.00
#
_symmetry.space_group_name_H-M   'P 1'
#
loop_
_entity.id
_entity.type
_entity.pdbx_description
1 polymer ?
#
loop_
_entity_poly.entity_id
_entity_poly.type
_entity_poly.pdbx_seq_one_letter_code
_entity_poly.pdbx_strand_id
1 'polypeptide(L)'
;MAWDDSGTPKVARQTLVDRLLAGYTPSDSHGISLVDHAVVGNVLYTVLEHPHGHTFIRQHLMQAPKNGDPSRWEYHIRDEGTPDIPLQCPEELLEQSTAPGEIAAQWRADTRAARDAAATRKRKIKKLKKGELLTALDGSQVIFVRAFTASLFIGRAPEDGEDDEYEYHWQDISL
;
A
#
# COMPACT_ATOMS: atom_id res chain seq x y z
N MET A 1 2.96 28.66 -23.33
CA MET A 1 1.63 28.02 -23.35
C MET A 1 1.68 26.96 -22.26
N ALA A 2 1.15 27.26 -21.07
CA ALA A 2 1.18 26.34 -19.93
C ALA A 2 0.09 25.28 -20.17
N TRP A 3 0.48 24.00 -20.14
CA TRP A 3 -0.48 22.91 -20.23
C TRP A 3 -1.28 22.90 -18.93
N ASP A 4 -2.61 22.98 -19.05
CA ASP A 4 -3.54 22.92 -17.94
C ASP A 4 -3.61 21.47 -17.42
N ASP A 5 -2.70 21.12 -16.52
CA ASP A 5 -2.58 19.78 -15.92
C ASP A 5 -3.70 19.46 -14.92
N SER A 6 -4.69 20.36 -14.75
CA SER A 6 -5.79 20.23 -13.80
C SER A 6 -6.69 19.00 -14.03
N GLY A 7 -6.67 18.42 -15.22
CA GLY A 7 -7.44 17.22 -15.60
C GLY A 7 -6.73 15.88 -15.41
N THR A 8 -5.50 15.83 -14.88
CA THR A 8 -4.77 14.56 -14.75
C THR A 8 -5.27 13.72 -13.55
N PRO A 9 -5.28 12.38 -13.64
CA PRO A 9 -5.71 11.51 -12.54
C PRO A 9 -4.95 11.76 -11.22
N LYS A 10 -3.70 12.21 -11.30
CA LYS A 10 -2.87 12.58 -10.15
C LYS A 10 -3.40 13.82 -9.43
N VAL A 11 -3.78 14.86 -10.18
CA VAL A 11 -4.34 16.10 -9.63
C VAL A 11 -5.73 15.85 -9.04
N ALA A 12 -6.55 15.02 -9.70
CA ALA A 12 -7.84 14.60 -9.18
C ALA A 12 -7.74 13.83 -7.86
N ARG A 13 -6.78 12.91 -7.74
CA ARG A 13 -6.50 12.19 -6.49
C ARG A 13 -6.05 13.14 -5.38
N GLN A 14 -5.16 14.08 -5.68
CA GLN A 14 -4.71 15.06 -4.68
C GLN A 14 -5.87 15.96 -4.21
N THR A 15 -6.71 16.42 -5.13
CA THR A 15 -7.92 17.20 -4.81
C THR A 15 -8.86 16.43 -3.88
N LEU A 16 -9.01 15.12 -4.09
CA LEU A 16 -9.77 14.27 -3.16
C LEU A 16 -9.12 14.23 -1.77
N VAL A 17 -7.81 14.01 -1.68
CA VAL A 17 -7.07 14.00 -0.41
C VAL A 17 -7.26 15.32 0.34
N ASP A 18 -7.05 16.45 -0.33
CA ASP A 18 -7.17 17.78 0.28
C ASP A 18 -8.59 18.01 0.80
N ARG A 19 -9.62 17.60 0.04
CA ARG A 19 -11.02 17.67 0.46
C ARG A 19 -11.31 16.80 1.69
N LEU A 20 -10.75 15.59 1.76
CA LEU A 20 -10.92 14.69 2.90
C LEU A 20 -10.27 15.26 4.15
N LEU A 21 -9.04 15.77 4.04
CA LEU A 21 -8.33 16.40 5.16
C LEU A 21 -9.02 17.68 5.65
N ALA A 22 -9.54 18.49 4.73
CA ALA A 22 -10.35 19.67 5.07
C ALA A 22 -11.64 19.30 5.82
N GLY A 23 -12.16 18.07 5.68
CA GLY A 23 -13.29 17.57 6.46
C GLY A 23 -12.99 17.43 7.96
N TYR A 24 -11.71 17.35 8.34
CA TYR A 24 -11.27 17.28 9.74
C TYR A 24 -10.81 18.64 10.29
N THR A 25 -10.93 19.72 9.52
CA THR A 25 -10.78 21.08 10.06
C THR A 25 -11.76 21.24 11.21
N PRO A 26 -11.38 21.83 12.36
CA PRO A 26 -12.25 21.96 13.51
C PRO A 26 -13.52 22.73 13.12
N SER A 27 -14.59 21.99 12.85
CA SER A 27 -15.95 22.48 12.88
C SER A 27 -16.57 21.83 14.09
N ASP A 28 -17.26 22.62 14.89
CA ASP A 28 -17.68 22.36 16.28
C ASP A 28 -18.63 21.17 16.51
N SER A 29 -18.65 20.15 15.65
CA SER A 29 -19.78 19.20 15.59
C SER A 29 -19.46 17.73 15.88
N HIS A 30 -18.19 17.28 15.87
CA HIS A 30 -17.91 15.82 16.00
C HIS A 30 -16.78 15.45 16.97
N GLY A 31 -16.03 16.43 17.48
CA GLY A 31 -14.98 16.25 18.50
C GLY A 31 -13.79 15.37 18.10
N ILE A 32 -13.77 14.84 16.88
CA ILE A 32 -12.64 14.10 16.32
C ILE A 32 -11.74 15.08 15.58
N SER A 33 -10.45 15.11 15.90
CA SER A 33 -9.45 15.98 15.28
C SER A 33 -8.44 15.17 14.48
N LEU A 34 -7.95 15.73 13.37
CA LEU A 34 -6.84 15.16 12.62
C LEU A 34 -5.52 15.44 13.35
N VAL A 35 -4.76 14.38 13.61
CA VAL A 35 -3.42 14.46 14.22
C VAL A 35 -2.35 14.41 13.12
N ASP A 36 -2.43 13.39 12.25
CA ASP A 36 -1.44 13.15 11.21
C ASP A 36 -2.06 12.36 10.04
N HIS A 37 -1.37 12.31 8.90
CA HIS A 37 -1.82 11.54 7.74
C HIS A 37 -0.68 11.12 6.81
N ALA A 38 -0.92 10.09 6.01
CA ALA A 38 -0.02 9.67 4.95
C ALA A 38 -0.79 9.04 3.79
N VAL A 39 -0.28 9.22 2.58
CA VAL A 39 -0.83 8.57 1.37
C VAL A 39 0.12 7.47 0.91
N VAL A 40 -0.37 6.23 0.88
CA VAL A 40 0.38 5.07 0.35
C VAL A 40 -0.45 4.43 -0.76
N GLY A 41 0.06 4.48 -1.98
CA GLY A 41 -0.67 4.01 -3.16
C GLY A 41 -1.97 4.78 -3.36
N ASN A 42 -3.10 4.07 -3.21
CA ASN A 42 -4.45 4.62 -3.30
C ASN A 42 -5.16 4.66 -1.93
N VAL A 43 -4.42 4.59 -0.82
CA VAL A 43 -4.98 4.66 0.52
C VAL A 43 -4.47 5.92 1.21
N LEU A 44 -5.40 6.73 1.71
CA LEU A 44 -5.10 7.81 2.64
C LEU A 44 -5.32 7.29 4.06
N TYR A 45 -4.23 7.18 4.81
CA TYR A 45 -4.24 6.88 6.24
C TYR A 45 -4.30 8.19 7.02
N THR A 46 -5.18 8.27 8.01
CA THR A 46 -5.29 9.40 8.94
C THR A 46 -5.25 8.91 10.37
N VAL A 47 -4.44 9.54 11.20
CA VAL A 47 -4.49 9.40 12.66
C VAL A 47 -5.44 10.44 13.18
N LEU A 48 -6.47 9.98 13.89
CA LEU A 48 -7.55 10.79 14.41
C LEU A 48 -7.58 10.68 15.93
N GLU A 49 -7.74 11.79 16.64
CA GLU A 49 -7.96 11.80 18.08
C GLU A 49 -9.46 11.73 18.36
N HIS A 50 -9.88 10.71 19.10
CA HIS A 50 -11.26 10.55 19.55
C HIS A 50 -11.52 11.42 20.79
N PRO A 51 -12.73 11.99 20.97
CA PRO A 51 -13.14 12.70 22.19
C PRO A 51 -12.95 11.94 23.52
N HIS A 52 -12.68 10.64 23.46
CA HIS A 52 -12.46 9.78 24.63
C HIS A 52 -10.98 9.63 24.98
N GLY A 53 -10.09 10.45 24.38
CA GLY A 53 -8.68 10.53 24.75
C GLY A 53 -7.80 9.41 24.17
N HIS A 54 -8.27 8.72 23.14
CA HIS A 54 -7.46 7.76 22.38
C HIS A 54 -7.38 8.20 20.92
N THR A 55 -6.35 7.73 20.25
CA THR A 55 -6.09 7.96 18.83
C THR A 55 -6.35 6.69 18.06
N PHE A 56 -6.84 6.81 16.83
CA PHE A 56 -7.08 5.67 15.97
C PHE A 56 -6.74 5.97 14.51
N ILE A 57 -6.42 4.92 13.76
CA ILE A 57 -6.16 5.00 12.33
C ILE A 57 -7.45 4.77 11.55
N ARG A 58 -7.77 5.72 10.67
CA ARG A 58 -8.80 5.61 9.65
C ARG A 58 -8.16 5.57 8.27
N GLN A 59 -8.69 4.70 7.43
CA GLN A 59 -8.24 4.47 6.06
C GLN A 59 -9.31 4.90 5.09
N HIS A 60 -8.93 5.74 4.13
CA HIS A 60 -9.75 6.13 2.99
C HIS A 60 -9.21 5.39 1.76
N LEU A 61 -9.89 4.30 1.39
CA LEU A 61 -9.56 3.47 0.24
C LEU A 61 -10.06 4.19 -1.02
N MET A 62 -9.17 4.91 -1.69
CA MET A 62 -9.50 5.73 -2.85
C MET A 62 -9.53 4.87 -4.12
N GLN A 63 -10.51 5.12 -4.98
CA GLN A 63 -10.69 4.43 -6.24
C GLN A 63 -10.79 5.42 -7.39
N ALA A 64 -9.98 5.19 -8.42
CA ALA A 64 -10.13 5.90 -9.69
C ALA A 64 -11.47 5.53 -10.34
N PRO A 65 -12.14 6.47 -11.01
CA PRO A 65 -13.43 6.21 -11.67
C PRO A 65 -13.28 5.10 -12.72
N LYS A 66 -14.15 4.07 -12.65
CA LYS A 66 -14.11 2.92 -13.56
C LYS A 66 -14.60 3.24 -14.97
N ASN A 67 -15.58 4.13 -15.11
CA ASN A 67 -16.16 4.60 -16.36
C ASN A 67 -16.79 5.98 -16.11
N GLY A 68 -16.04 7.07 -16.29
CA GLY A 68 -16.56 8.41 -16.00
C GLY A 68 -15.52 9.51 -16.00
N ASP A 69 -15.92 10.66 -15.48
CA ASP A 69 -15.09 11.85 -15.36
C ASP A 69 -13.83 11.56 -14.52
N PRO A 70 -12.61 11.69 -15.08
CA PRO A 70 -11.35 11.40 -14.39
C PRO A 70 -11.11 12.28 -13.15
N SER A 71 -11.89 13.36 -12.99
CA SER A 71 -11.88 14.22 -11.81
C SER A 71 -12.64 13.65 -10.60
N ARG A 72 -13.47 12.60 -10.78
CA ARG A 72 -14.34 12.05 -9.74
C ARG A 72 -13.81 10.75 -9.16
N TRP A 73 -12.87 10.87 -8.24
CA TRP A 73 -12.41 9.76 -7.42
C TRP A 73 -13.42 9.45 -6.30
N GLU A 74 -13.66 8.17 -6.09
CA GLU A 74 -14.50 7.66 -5.01
C GLU A 74 -13.63 7.14 -3.86
N TYR A 75 -14.22 6.94 -2.68
CA TYR A 75 -13.50 6.36 -1.55
C TYR A 75 -14.42 5.58 -0.62
N HIS A 76 -13.84 4.60 0.08
CA HIS A 76 -14.48 3.90 1.19
C HIS A 76 -13.69 4.12 2.48
N ILE A 77 -14.40 4.26 3.59
CA ILE A 77 -13.80 4.43 4.91
C ILE A 77 -13.76 3.09 5.65
N ARG A 78 -12.61 2.82 6.28
CA ARG A 78 -12.40 1.71 7.20
C ARG A 78 -11.54 2.15 8.37
N ASP A 79 -11.93 1.78 9.59
CA ASP A 79 -11.10 2.02 10.77
C ASP A 79 -10.22 0.80 11.03
N GLU A 80 -9.09 1.01 11.70
CA GLU A 80 -8.27 -0.10 12.17
C GLU A 80 -9.09 -1.10 12.99
N GLY A 81 -8.82 -2.40 12.78
CA GLY A 81 -9.61 -3.48 13.37
C GLY A 81 -10.86 -3.88 12.56
N THR A 82 -11.14 -3.24 11.42
CA THR A 82 -12.14 -3.75 10.47
C THR A 82 -11.52 -4.90 9.63
N PRO A 83 -12.28 -5.96 9.28
CA PRO A 83 -11.80 -6.97 8.33
C PRO A 83 -11.43 -6.40 6.96
N ASP A 84 -10.56 -7.11 6.24
CA ASP A 84 -10.19 -6.84 4.84
C ASP A 84 -9.61 -5.44 4.58
N ILE A 85 -8.83 -4.91 5.53
CA ILE A 85 -8.16 -3.62 5.41
C ILE A 85 -6.68 -3.76 5.02
N PRO A 86 -6.13 -2.85 4.18
CA PRO A 86 -4.74 -2.89 3.76
C PRO A 86 -3.70 -2.86 4.90
N LEU A 87 -2.62 -3.63 4.73
CA LEU A 87 -1.49 -3.77 5.68
C LEU A 87 -0.26 -2.92 5.27
N GLN A 88 -0.48 -1.75 4.66
CA GLN A 88 0.59 -0.90 4.12
C GLN A 88 0.77 0.42 4.89
N CYS A 89 0.17 0.53 6.09
CA CYS A 89 0.27 1.74 6.90
C CYS A 89 1.74 2.06 7.26
N PRO A 90 2.16 3.33 7.23
CA PRO A 90 3.48 3.75 7.72
C PRO A 90 3.68 3.47 9.21
N GLU A 91 4.93 3.23 9.63
CA GLU A 91 5.24 2.91 11.03
C GLU A 91 4.95 4.09 11.93
N GLU A 92 5.26 5.29 11.44
CA GLU A 92 5.10 6.56 12.12
C GLU A 92 3.64 6.82 12.51
N LEU A 93 2.67 6.33 11.72
CA LEU A 93 1.25 6.42 12.06
C LEU A 93 0.82 5.30 13.02
N LEU A 94 1.38 4.08 12.85
CA LEU A 94 1.09 2.94 13.73
C LEU A 94 1.52 3.19 15.18
N GLU A 95 2.62 3.93 15.39
CA GLU A 95 3.10 4.34 16.72
C GLU A 95 2.17 5.35 17.40
N GLN A 96 1.43 6.14 16.62
CA GLN A 96 0.52 7.16 17.13
C GLN A 96 -0.84 6.60 17.53
N SER A 97 -1.26 5.43 17.02
CA SER A 97 -2.55 4.84 17.38
C SER A 97 -2.53 4.18 18.77
N THR A 98 -3.55 4.52 19.55
CA THR A 98 -3.85 3.94 20.86
C THR A 98 -5.23 3.28 20.90
N ALA A 99 -5.80 2.97 19.73
CA ALA A 99 -7.17 2.50 19.65
C ALA A 99 -7.36 1.22 20.48
N PRO A 100 -8.39 1.19 21.35
CA PRO A 100 -8.66 0.04 22.19
C PRO A 100 -9.20 -1.13 21.37
N GLY A 101 -9.01 -2.35 21.88
CA GLY A 101 -9.58 -3.57 21.30
C GLY A 101 -8.55 -4.45 20.60
N GLU A 102 -8.77 -5.76 20.74
CA GLU A 102 -7.84 -6.79 20.26
C GLU A 102 -7.70 -6.78 18.73
N ILE A 103 -8.78 -6.51 17.99
CA ILE A 103 -8.73 -6.54 16.52
C ILE A 103 -7.91 -5.37 15.97
N ALA A 104 -8.01 -4.19 16.58
CA ALA A 104 -7.19 -3.03 16.22
C ALA A 104 -5.71 -3.29 16.54
N ALA A 105 -5.43 -3.84 17.73
CA ALA A 105 -4.07 -4.24 18.11
C ALA A 105 -3.48 -5.29 17.18
N GLN A 106 -4.28 -6.31 16.81
CA GLN A 106 -3.87 -7.36 15.88
C GLN A 106 -3.58 -6.78 14.49
N TRP A 107 -4.44 -5.92 13.96
CA TRP A 107 -4.19 -5.27 12.67
C TRP A 107 -2.88 -4.48 12.65
N ARG A 108 -2.57 -3.73 13.73
CA ARG A 108 -1.29 -3.01 13.86
C ARG A 108 -0.10 -3.99 13.87
N ALA A 109 -0.22 -5.12 14.58
CA ALA A 109 0.81 -6.15 14.61
C ALA A 109 1.03 -6.81 13.23
N ASP A 110 -0.06 -7.18 12.55
CA ASP A 110 -0.02 -7.76 11.21
C ASP A 110 0.57 -6.80 10.18
N THR A 111 0.27 -5.50 10.32
CA THR A 111 0.84 -4.46 9.46
C THR A 111 2.34 -4.34 9.66
N ARG A 112 2.84 -4.36 10.90
CA ARG A 112 4.29 -4.38 11.18
C ARG A 112 4.95 -5.63 10.60
N ALA A 113 4.36 -6.80 10.81
CA ALA A 113 4.86 -8.06 10.27
C ALA A 113 4.94 -8.04 8.73
N ALA A 114 3.90 -7.52 8.06
CA ALA A 114 3.87 -7.37 6.61
C ALA A 114 4.98 -6.43 6.10
N ARG A 115 5.24 -5.32 6.80
CA ARG A 115 6.34 -4.38 6.47
C ARG A 115 7.70 -5.04 6.61
N ASP A 116 7.93 -5.79 7.69
CA ASP A 116 9.18 -6.50 7.93
C ASP A 116 9.41 -7.61 6.90
N ALA A 117 8.36 -8.34 6.54
CA ALA A 117 8.40 -9.34 5.48
C ALA A 117 8.75 -8.69 4.13
N ALA A 118 8.12 -7.57 3.78
CA ALA A 118 8.42 -6.83 2.55
C ALA A 118 9.86 -6.29 2.52
N ALA A 119 10.35 -5.75 3.64
CA ALA A 119 11.73 -5.26 3.76
C ALA A 119 12.75 -6.41 3.64
N THR A 120 12.48 -7.54 4.30
CA THR A 120 13.31 -8.75 4.23
C THR A 120 13.35 -9.31 2.82
N ARG A 121 12.20 -9.41 2.16
CA ARG A 121 12.09 -9.84 0.77
C ARG A 121 12.84 -8.92 -0.19
N LYS A 122 12.72 -7.59 -0.03
CA LYS A 122 13.51 -6.61 -0.80
C LYS A 122 15.01 -6.79 -0.60
N ARG A 123 15.46 -7.12 0.62
CA ARG A 123 16.87 -7.44 0.90
C ARG A 123 17.31 -8.74 0.23
N LYS A 124 16.47 -9.77 0.18
CA LYS A 124 16.75 -11.03 -0.55
C LYS A 124 16.88 -10.77 -2.05
N ILE A 125 15.89 -10.09 -2.66
CA ILE A 125 15.91 -9.74 -4.08
C ILE A 125 17.20 -8.99 -4.47
N LYS A 126 17.62 -8.02 -3.65
CA LYS A 126 18.86 -7.25 -3.90
C LYS A 126 20.14 -8.09 -3.88
N LYS A 127 20.12 -9.27 -3.26
CA LYS A 127 21.28 -10.17 -3.16
C LYS A 127 21.31 -11.25 -4.25
N LEU A 128 20.21 -11.42 -5.00
CA LEU A 128 20.12 -12.40 -6.07
C LEU A 128 21.12 -12.09 -7.18
N LYS A 129 21.83 -13.13 -7.63
CA LYS A 129 22.74 -13.08 -8.77
C LYS A 129 22.13 -13.82 -9.96
N LYS A 130 22.47 -13.34 -11.17
CA LYS A 130 22.13 -14.04 -12.42
C LYS A 130 22.56 -15.51 -12.33
N GLY A 131 21.66 -16.43 -12.67
CA GLY A 131 21.86 -17.87 -12.62
C GLY A 131 21.37 -18.54 -11.34
N GLU A 132 20.94 -17.79 -10.31
CA GLU A 132 20.38 -18.39 -9.09
C GLU A 132 19.04 -19.08 -9.37
N LEU A 133 18.86 -20.29 -8.81
CA LEU A 133 17.65 -21.07 -8.93
C LEU A 133 16.65 -20.66 -7.85
N LEU A 134 15.47 -20.24 -8.27
CA LEU A 134 14.37 -19.83 -7.41
C LEU A 134 13.24 -20.86 -7.47
N THR A 135 12.53 -21.04 -6.37
CA THR A 135 11.35 -21.91 -6.29
C THR A 135 10.09 -21.06 -6.31
N ALA A 136 9.22 -21.29 -7.29
CA ALA A 136 7.90 -20.70 -7.35
C ALA A 136 6.95 -21.35 -6.32
N LEU A 137 5.87 -20.65 -5.97
CA LEU A 137 4.88 -21.12 -5.00
C LEU A 137 4.11 -22.37 -5.48
N ASP A 138 4.02 -22.57 -6.80
CA ASP A 138 3.46 -23.79 -7.41
C ASP A 138 4.45 -24.98 -7.44
N GLY A 139 5.68 -24.77 -6.95
CA GLY A 139 6.74 -25.77 -6.90
C GLY A 139 7.63 -25.80 -8.14
N SER A 140 7.33 -25.04 -9.19
CA SER A 140 8.19 -24.92 -10.37
C SER A 140 9.50 -24.20 -10.03
N GLN A 141 10.51 -24.39 -10.88
CA GLN A 141 11.82 -23.78 -10.72
C GLN A 141 12.05 -22.71 -11.78
N VAL A 142 12.69 -21.61 -11.40
CA VAL A 142 13.00 -20.49 -12.29
C VAL A 142 14.44 -20.05 -12.06
N ILE A 143 15.22 -19.97 -13.12
CA ILE A 143 16.56 -19.39 -13.08
C ILE A 143 16.42 -17.87 -13.17
N PHE A 144 16.90 -17.16 -12.14
CA PHE A 144 16.90 -15.70 -12.12
C PHE A 144 17.89 -15.13 -13.13
N VAL A 145 17.45 -14.20 -13.98
CA VAL A 145 18.32 -13.49 -14.90
C VAL A 145 18.60 -12.07 -14.42
N ARG A 146 17.54 -11.25 -14.25
CA ARG A 146 17.64 -9.86 -13.82
C ARG A 146 16.33 -9.36 -13.24
N ALA A 147 16.40 -8.39 -12.33
CA ALA A 147 15.21 -7.65 -11.90
C ALA A 147 14.70 -6.78 -13.05
N PHE A 148 13.38 -6.68 -13.20
CA PHE A 148 12.76 -5.88 -14.26
C PHE A 148 12.03 -4.67 -13.68
N THR A 149 11.06 -4.92 -12.79
CA THR A 149 10.32 -3.88 -12.07
C THR A 149 10.23 -4.23 -10.58
N ALA A 150 9.53 -3.40 -9.81
CA ALA A 150 9.24 -3.70 -8.41
C ALA A 150 8.38 -4.97 -8.23
N SER A 151 7.59 -5.34 -9.24
CA SER A 151 6.69 -6.48 -9.21
C SER A 151 7.16 -7.66 -10.07
N LEU A 152 8.08 -7.43 -11.01
CA LEU A 152 8.49 -8.39 -12.02
C LEU A 152 10.00 -8.61 -12.06
N PHE A 153 10.40 -9.79 -12.50
CA PHE A 153 11.76 -10.09 -12.91
C PHE A 153 11.78 -10.92 -14.18
N ILE A 154 12.95 -10.94 -14.83
CA ILE A 154 13.20 -11.80 -15.97
C ILE A 154 13.88 -13.07 -15.48
N GLY A 155 13.32 -14.21 -15.85
CA GLY A 155 13.85 -15.53 -15.56
C GLY A 155 13.72 -16.46 -16.76
N ARG A 156 14.13 -17.72 -16.60
CA ARG A 156 13.91 -18.80 -17.56
C ARG A 156 13.68 -20.12 -16.86
N ALA A 157 13.02 -21.08 -17.50
CA ALA A 157 12.92 -22.43 -16.94
C ALA A 157 14.30 -23.12 -17.01
N PRO A 158 14.62 -24.07 -16.12
CA PRO A 158 15.88 -24.80 -16.14
C PRO A 158 16.15 -25.57 -17.45
N GLU A 159 15.08 -26.06 -18.08
CA GLU A 159 15.09 -26.82 -19.34
C GLU A 159 15.24 -25.95 -20.59
N ASP A 160 15.02 -24.65 -20.48
CA ASP A 160 15.01 -23.72 -21.60
C ASP A 160 16.42 -23.30 -22.04
N GLY A 161 16.54 -22.83 -23.28
CA GLY A 161 17.77 -22.24 -23.81
C GLY A 161 18.14 -20.94 -23.11
N GLU A 162 19.37 -20.44 -23.33
CA GLU A 162 19.79 -19.16 -22.75
C GLU A 162 19.02 -17.95 -23.29
N ASP A 163 18.42 -18.07 -24.48
CA ASP A 163 17.68 -17.00 -25.17
C ASP A 163 16.17 -16.98 -24.82
N ASP A 164 15.68 -18.00 -24.11
CA ASP A 164 14.26 -18.17 -23.77
C ASP A 164 13.95 -17.52 -22.41
N GLU A 165 13.78 -16.19 -22.42
CA GLU A 165 13.52 -15.38 -21.22
C GLU A 165 12.03 -14.99 -21.07
N TYR A 166 11.48 -15.11 -19.86
CA TYR A 166 10.10 -14.77 -19.54
C TYR A 166 9.99 -13.81 -18.35
N GLU A 167 8.87 -13.11 -18.28
CA GLU A 167 8.50 -12.29 -17.13
C GLU A 167 7.83 -13.13 -16.05
N TYR A 168 8.34 -13.01 -14.83
CA TYR A 168 7.79 -13.66 -13.64
C TYR A 168 7.43 -12.62 -12.60
N HIS A 169 6.32 -12.83 -11.89
CA HIS A 169 5.98 -12.00 -10.76
C HIS A 169 6.79 -12.42 -9.54
N TRP A 170 7.37 -11.44 -8.84
CA TRP A 170 8.04 -11.71 -7.58
C TRP A 170 7.11 -12.44 -6.62
N GLN A 171 5.81 -12.09 -6.60
CA GLN A 171 4.82 -12.59 -5.63
C GLN A 171 4.59 -14.11 -5.73
N ASP A 172 4.94 -14.68 -6.88
CA ASP A 172 4.80 -16.10 -7.14
C ASP A 172 6.07 -16.88 -6.78
N ILE A 173 7.09 -16.21 -6.21
CA ILE A 173 8.36 -16.82 -5.77
C ILE A 173 8.42 -16.92 -4.24
N SER A 174 8.79 -18.11 -3.77
CA SER A 174 9.11 -18.37 -2.37
C SER A 174 10.46 -17.76 -2.02
N LEU A 175 10.45 -16.54 -1.46
CA LEU A 175 11.66 -15.78 -1.11
C LEU A 175 11.95 -15.76 0.39
#